data_AF-A0A1G7XKM0-F1
#
_entry.id   AF-A0A1G7XKM0-F1
#
_cell.length_a   1.000
_cell.length_b   1.000
_cell.length_c   1.000
_cell.angle_alpha   90.00
_cell.angle_beta   90.00
_cell.angle_gamma   90.00
#
_symmetry.space_group_name_H-M   'P 1'
#
loop_
_entity.id
_entity.type
_entity.pdbx_description
1 polymer ?
#
loop_
_entity_poly.entity_id
_entity_poly.type
_entity_poly.pdbx_seq_one_letter_code
_entity_poly.pdbx_strand_id
1 'polypeptide(L)'
;MVHHVTRFSDAYSAWENWNLTDFNSRCECLLAFKNALVESSNIAASVANYHIEHAASLLADSHQLVGPTGETNELYTAGRGVALIIQDDHSETAQLAVIAQVTTALIAGNGVILCSDDTALATMLEKAFVQSTIPTNLIQFASNDAYQQLLESDVRVLGYVGTPKVEAQLNRQLAKRHGAIVSLVSETDTINTPVALDPHLSLRFITERTRTINITAVGGNTTLLELGSEAH
;
A
#
# COMPACT_ATOMS: atom_id res chain seq x y z
N MET A 1 6.09 16.77 19.43
CA MET A 1 4.64 16.45 19.35
C MET A 1 4.00 16.98 18.06
N VAL A 2 4.11 18.27 17.71
CA VAL A 2 3.48 18.85 16.49
C VAL A 2 3.99 18.23 15.18
N HIS A 3 5.30 18.02 15.04
CA HIS A 3 5.88 17.52 13.79
C HIS A 3 5.36 16.15 13.33
N HIS A 4 5.10 15.20 14.23
CA HIS A 4 4.65 13.85 13.83
C HIS A 4 3.17 13.81 13.41
N VAL A 5 2.34 14.66 14.03
CA VAL A 5 0.93 14.82 13.61
C VAL A 5 0.88 15.44 12.22
N THR A 6 1.72 16.43 11.95
CA THR A 6 1.85 17.03 10.61
C THR A 6 2.30 15.97 9.59
N ARG A 7 3.33 15.17 9.90
CA ARG A 7 3.79 14.08 9.03
C ARG A 7 2.67 13.11 8.66
N PHE A 8 1.90 12.63 9.63
CA PHE A 8 0.76 11.76 9.34
C PHE A 8 -0.28 12.44 8.47
N SER A 9 -0.66 13.69 8.78
CA SER A 9 -1.65 14.45 8.00
C SER A 9 -1.23 14.65 6.55
N ASP A 10 0.05 14.93 6.31
CA ASP A 10 0.60 15.12 4.96
C ASP A 10 0.59 13.81 4.18
N ALA A 11 1.00 12.69 4.81
CA ALA A 11 0.97 11.36 4.19
C ALA A 11 -0.47 10.90 3.90
N TYR A 12 -1.40 11.20 4.82
CA TYR A 12 -2.81 10.90 4.65
C TYR A 12 -3.40 11.66 3.46
N SER A 13 -3.12 12.97 3.35
CA SER A 13 -3.61 13.80 2.23
C SER A 13 -3.02 13.37 0.88
N ALA A 14 -1.75 12.96 0.84
CA ALA A 14 -1.13 12.41 -0.36
C ALA A 14 -1.76 11.05 -0.74
N TRP A 15 -2.03 10.20 0.26
CA TRP A 15 -2.66 8.90 0.08
C TRP A 15 -4.06 9.00 -0.54
N GLU A 16 -4.87 10.00 -0.17
CA GLU A 16 -6.23 10.16 -0.72
C GLU A 16 -6.23 10.21 -2.26
N ASN A 17 -5.26 10.91 -2.86
CA ASN A 17 -5.10 10.97 -4.31
C ASN A 17 -4.45 9.70 -4.88
N TRP A 18 -3.45 9.17 -4.17
CA TRP A 18 -2.75 7.94 -4.59
C TRP A 18 -3.67 6.72 -4.66
N ASN A 19 -4.61 6.63 -3.72
CA ASN A 19 -5.60 5.56 -3.66
C ASN A 19 -6.60 5.60 -4.84
N LEU A 20 -6.77 6.77 -5.46
CA LEU A 20 -7.61 6.97 -6.65
C LEU A 20 -6.86 6.78 -7.97
N THR A 21 -5.52 6.78 -7.92
CA THR A 21 -4.67 6.48 -9.09
C THR A 21 -4.93 5.04 -9.54
N ASP A 22 -4.97 4.76 -10.83
CA ASP A 22 -5.13 3.39 -11.31
C ASP A 22 -3.84 2.56 -11.10
N PHE A 23 -3.96 1.23 -11.17
CA PHE A 23 -2.83 0.34 -10.91
C PHE A 23 -1.65 0.57 -11.88
N ASN A 24 -1.92 0.83 -13.17
CA ASN A 24 -0.87 0.99 -14.18
C ASN A 24 -0.08 2.27 -13.92
N SER A 25 -0.76 3.39 -13.64
CA SER A 25 -0.11 4.64 -13.26
C SER A 25 0.73 4.50 -11.98
N ARG A 26 0.25 3.74 -10.98
CA ARG A 26 1.07 3.42 -9.78
C ARG A 26 2.31 2.60 -10.14
N CYS A 27 2.14 1.59 -11.00
CA CYS A 27 3.21 0.74 -11.48
C CYS A 27 4.30 1.55 -12.19
N GLU A 28 3.94 2.47 -13.08
CA GLU A 28 4.88 3.35 -13.78
C GLU A 28 5.73 4.19 -12.81
N CYS A 29 5.08 4.78 -11.80
CA CYS A 29 5.80 5.54 -10.77
C CYS A 29 6.80 4.68 -9.99
N LEU A 30 6.42 3.43 -9.71
CA LEU A 30 7.26 2.48 -8.97
C LEU A 30 8.37 1.86 -9.82
N LEU A 31 8.17 1.74 -11.13
CA LEU A 31 9.25 1.40 -12.05
C LEU A 31 10.29 2.53 -12.11
N ALA A 32 9.87 3.80 -12.10
CA ALA A 32 10.80 4.94 -12.00
C ALA A 32 11.57 4.91 -10.67
N PHE A 33 10.88 4.68 -9.55
CA PHE A 33 11.49 4.50 -8.23
C PHE A 33 12.50 3.34 -8.20
N LYS A 34 12.13 2.17 -8.74
CA LYS A 34 13.00 1.00 -8.86
C LYS A 34 14.22 1.29 -9.73
N ASN A 35 14.08 2.02 -10.83
CA ASN A 35 15.21 2.40 -11.68
C ASN A 35 16.18 3.33 -10.95
N ALA A 36 15.67 4.26 -10.13
CA ALA A 36 16.50 5.10 -9.29
C ALA A 36 17.25 4.31 -8.20
N LEU A 37 16.66 3.24 -7.65
CA LEU A 37 17.34 2.35 -6.73
C LEU A 37 18.55 1.64 -7.35
N VAL A 38 18.56 1.38 -8.66
CA VAL A 38 19.69 0.72 -9.35
C VAL A 38 21.00 1.49 -9.16
N GLU A 39 20.94 2.82 -9.07
CA GLU A 39 22.11 3.66 -8.84
C GLU A 39 22.77 3.43 -7.47
N SER A 40 22.00 2.92 -6.50
CA SER A 40 22.45 2.73 -5.12
C SER A 40 22.64 1.26 -4.75
N SER A 41 21.73 0.39 -5.19
CA SER A 41 21.80 -1.05 -4.96
C SER A 41 20.97 -1.82 -6.00
N ASN A 42 21.64 -2.66 -6.80
CA ASN A 42 20.98 -3.52 -7.78
C ASN A 42 20.10 -4.59 -7.12
N ILE A 43 20.48 -5.06 -5.92
CA ILE A 43 19.69 -6.04 -5.16
C ILE A 43 18.41 -5.40 -4.64
N ALA A 44 18.47 -4.17 -4.11
CA ALA A 44 17.29 -3.40 -3.69
C ALA A 44 16.31 -3.19 -4.85
N ALA A 45 16.83 -2.81 -6.03
CA ALA A 45 16.02 -2.65 -7.24
C ALA A 45 15.40 -3.99 -7.69
N SER A 46 16.10 -5.12 -7.50
CA SER A 46 15.59 -6.45 -7.83
C SER A 46 14.43 -6.85 -6.91
N VAL A 47 14.54 -6.57 -5.61
CA VAL A 47 13.46 -6.78 -4.63
C VAL A 47 12.24 -5.93 -4.98
N ALA A 48 12.43 -4.65 -5.28
CA ALA A 48 11.34 -3.78 -5.70
C ALA A 48 10.64 -4.31 -6.97
N ASN A 49 11.41 -4.71 -7.98
CA ASN A 49 10.88 -5.28 -9.22
C ASN A 49 10.09 -6.57 -8.98
N TYR A 50 10.62 -7.46 -8.14
CA TYR A 50 9.96 -8.70 -7.76
C TYR A 50 8.54 -8.44 -7.22
N HIS A 51 8.39 -7.49 -6.29
CA HIS A 51 7.07 -7.18 -5.74
C HIS A 51 6.15 -6.41 -6.71
N ILE A 52 6.70 -5.57 -7.59
CA ILE A 52 5.90 -4.90 -8.63
C ILE A 52 5.28 -5.94 -9.58
N GLU A 53 6.06 -6.92 -10.04
CA GLU A 53 5.59 -7.97 -10.95
C GLU A 53 4.52 -8.86 -10.32
N HIS A 54 4.73 -9.29 -9.07
CA HIS A 54 3.73 -10.11 -8.37
C HIS A 54 2.49 -9.32 -7.96
N ALA A 55 2.63 -8.03 -7.62
CA ALA A 55 1.47 -7.18 -7.39
C ALA A 55 0.64 -7.00 -8.66
N ALA A 56 1.28 -6.93 -9.85
CA ALA A 56 0.55 -6.82 -11.11
C ALA A 56 -0.34 -8.04 -11.38
N SER A 57 0.13 -9.25 -11.09
CA SER A 57 -0.68 -10.46 -11.27
C SER A 57 -1.81 -10.61 -10.26
N LEU A 58 -1.72 -9.94 -9.10
CA LEU A 58 -2.66 -10.08 -8.00
C LEU A 58 -3.65 -8.92 -7.87
N LEU A 59 -3.27 -7.70 -8.26
CA LEU A 59 -3.99 -6.46 -7.92
C LEU A 59 -4.39 -5.61 -9.14
N ALA A 60 -3.87 -5.89 -10.34
CA ALA A 60 -4.09 -5.02 -11.49
C ALA A 60 -5.54 -5.06 -12.00
N ASP A 61 -6.14 -6.25 -12.02
CA ASP A 61 -7.45 -6.47 -12.62
C ASP A 61 -8.57 -6.48 -11.57
N SER A 62 -9.71 -5.87 -11.92
CA SER A 62 -10.95 -6.05 -11.17
C SER A 62 -11.66 -7.34 -11.59
N HIS A 63 -12.25 -8.05 -10.64
CA HIS A 63 -13.01 -9.27 -10.88
C HIS A 63 -14.50 -8.99 -11.02
N GLN A 64 -15.11 -9.36 -12.14
CA GLN A 64 -16.56 -9.31 -12.31
C GLN A 64 -17.22 -10.37 -11.43
N LEU A 65 -18.19 -9.95 -10.62
CA LEU A 65 -19.00 -10.81 -9.78
C LEU A 65 -20.34 -11.12 -10.47
N VAL A 66 -20.91 -12.27 -10.12
CA VAL A 66 -22.24 -12.66 -10.59
C VAL A 66 -23.29 -11.72 -9.99
N GLY A 67 -24.19 -11.20 -10.83
CA GLY A 67 -25.26 -10.30 -10.43
C GLY A 67 -26.51 -10.41 -11.32
N PRO A 68 -27.61 -9.73 -10.95
CA PRO A 68 -28.83 -9.69 -11.74
C PRO A 68 -28.68 -8.85 -13.02
N THR A 69 -29.60 -9.02 -13.98
CA THR A 69 -29.68 -8.16 -15.16
C THR A 69 -29.89 -6.70 -14.76
N GLY A 70 -29.22 -5.79 -15.46
CA GLY A 70 -29.32 -4.35 -15.15
C GLY A 70 -28.38 -3.90 -14.04
N GLU A 71 -27.42 -4.74 -13.65
CA GLU A 71 -26.42 -4.43 -12.63
C GLU A 71 -25.02 -4.88 -13.09
N THR A 72 -23.99 -4.09 -12.78
CA THR A 72 -22.59 -4.52 -12.85
C THR A 72 -22.03 -4.61 -11.44
N ASN A 73 -21.34 -5.70 -11.13
CA ASN A 73 -20.73 -5.94 -9.83
C ASN A 73 -19.25 -6.26 -10.01
N GLU A 74 -18.39 -5.48 -9.38
CA GLU A 74 -16.94 -5.62 -9.50
C GLU A 74 -16.31 -5.71 -8.13
N LEU A 75 -15.48 -6.73 -7.91
CA LEU A 75 -14.55 -6.84 -6.81
C LEU A 75 -13.20 -6.29 -7.25
N TYR A 76 -12.62 -5.38 -6.48
CA TYR A 76 -11.31 -4.81 -6.74
C TYR A 76 -10.58 -4.55 -5.42
N THR A 77 -9.26 -4.38 -5.50
CA THR A 77 -8.44 -4.05 -4.33
C THR A 77 -8.16 -2.54 -4.25
N ALA A 78 -8.09 -2.01 -3.04
CA ALA A 78 -7.66 -0.64 -2.76
C ALA A 78 -6.64 -0.60 -1.62
N GLY A 79 -5.91 0.50 -1.53
CA GLY A 79 -5.02 0.75 -0.40
C GLY A 79 -5.82 0.85 0.90
N ARG A 80 -5.23 0.39 2.00
CA ARG A 80 -5.86 0.43 3.32
C ARG A 80 -5.79 1.83 3.93
N GLY A 81 -4.74 2.59 3.66
CA GLY A 81 -4.48 3.90 4.28
C GLY A 81 -3.01 4.30 4.26
N VAL A 82 -2.59 4.96 5.34
CA VAL A 82 -1.17 5.17 5.65
C VAL A 82 -0.61 3.91 6.33
N ALA A 83 0.45 3.35 5.75
CA ALA A 83 1.27 2.29 6.30
C ALA A 83 2.43 2.87 7.11
N LEU A 84 2.52 2.49 8.39
CA LEU A 84 3.69 2.78 9.22
C LEU A 84 4.64 1.58 9.12
N ILE A 85 5.89 1.80 8.70
CA ILE A 85 6.90 0.75 8.61
C ILE A 85 7.99 1.06 9.63
N ILE A 86 8.29 0.11 10.49
CA ILE A 86 9.29 0.25 11.56
C ILE A 86 10.45 -0.70 11.28
N GLN A 87 11.67 -0.17 11.30
CA GLN A 87 12.89 -0.97 11.21
C GLN A 87 13.67 -0.87 12.52
N ASP A 88 13.82 -2.01 13.20
CA ASP A 88 14.69 -2.15 14.39
C ASP A 88 16.00 -2.90 14.07
N ASP A 89 16.02 -3.74 13.03
CA ASP A 89 17.22 -4.47 12.59
C ASP A 89 17.83 -3.79 11.36
N HIS A 90 19.14 -3.50 11.43
CA HIS A 90 19.91 -2.78 10.40
C HIS A 90 20.83 -3.67 9.57
N SER A 91 20.66 -5.00 9.63
CA SER A 91 21.34 -5.92 8.73
C SER A 91 20.91 -5.69 7.27
N GLU A 92 21.78 -6.06 6.33
CA GLU A 92 21.51 -5.89 4.89
C GLU A 92 20.24 -6.62 4.45
N THR A 93 20.00 -7.83 4.97
CA THR A 93 18.78 -8.61 4.72
C THR A 93 17.53 -7.94 5.31
N ALA A 94 17.62 -7.34 6.50
CA ALA A 94 16.54 -6.54 7.07
C ALA A 94 16.23 -5.30 6.22
N GLN A 95 17.25 -4.62 5.68
CA GLN A 95 17.04 -3.50 4.75
C GLN A 95 16.26 -3.94 3.50
N LEU A 96 16.58 -5.11 2.93
CA LEU A 96 15.83 -5.69 1.81
C LEU A 96 14.37 -5.98 2.19
N ALA A 97 14.12 -6.49 3.40
CA ALA A 97 12.76 -6.69 3.89
C ALA A 97 11.97 -5.38 4.05
N VAL A 98 12.62 -4.29 4.47
CA VAL A 98 11.99 -2.96 4.50
C VAL A 98 11.65 -2.50 3.08
N ILE A 99 12.57 -2.66 2.12
CA ILE A 99 12.33 -2.30 0.70
C ILE A 99 11.13 -3.10 0.13
N ALA A 100 11.04 -4.39 0.46
CA ALA A 100 9.91 -5.23 0.11
C ALA A 100 8.58 -4.65 0.64
N GLN A 101 8.53 -4.33 1.94
CA GLN A 101 7.31 -3.77 2.55
C GLN A 101 6.96 -2.37 2.00
N VAL A 102 7.95 -1.48 1.80
CA VAL A 102 7.74 -0.14 1.24
C VAL A 102 7.19 -0.23 -0.17
N THR A 103 7.83 -1.01 -1.04
CA THR A 103 7.40 -1.20 -2.44
C THR A 103 5.99 -1.78 -2.50
N THR A 104 5.74 -2.80 -1.68
CA THR A 104 4.45 -3.48 -1.63
C THR A 104 3.33 -2.57 -1.10
N ALA A 105 3.59 -1.78 -0.07
CA ALA A 105 2.62 -0.83 0.45
C ALA A 105 2.23 0.20 -0.62
N LEU A 106 3.21 0.75 -1.33
CA LEU A 106 3.00 1.76 -2.37
C LEU A 106 2.19 1.20 -3.55
N ILE A 107 2.56 0.03 -4.10
CA ILE A 107 1.88 -0.55 -5.26
C ILE A 107 0.43 -0.95 -4.93
N ALA A 108 0.21 -1.39 -3.69
CA ALA A 108 -1.11 -1.68 -3.14
C ALA A 108 -1.99 -0.43 -2.93
N GLY A 109 -1.45 0.78 -3.12
CA GLY A 109 -2.19 2.03 -3.02
C GLY A 109 -2.14 2.70 -1.64
N ASN A 110 -1.15 2.40 -0.81
CA ASN A 110 -0.96 3.01 0.52
C ASN A 110 0.04 4.18 0.47
N GLY A 111 -0.11 5.14 1.38
CA GLY A 111 0.98 6.05 1.74
C GLY A 111 1.91 5.37 2.75
N VAL A 112 3.17 5.80 2.85
CA VAL A 112 4.18 5.15 3.72
C VAL A 112 4.85 6.17 4.64
N ILE A 113 4.97 5.83 5.92
CA ILE A 113 5.87 6.48 6.86
C ILE A 113 6.88 5.44 7.35
N LEU A 114 8.15 5.62 7.04
CA LEU A 114 9.25 4.78 7.50
C LEU A 114 9.87 5.38 8.77
N CYS A 115 9.82 4.61 9.86
CA CYS A 115 10.50 4.88 11.13
C CYS A 115 11.78 4.03 11.21
N SER A 116 12.93 4.68 11.05
CA SER A 116 14.23 4.04 11.10
C SER A 116 15.34 5.02 11.44
N ASP A 117 16.38 4.55 12.13
CA ASP A 117 17.63 5.27 12.35
C ASP A 117 18.74 4.84 11.36
N ASP A 118 18.43 3.95 10.41
CA ASP A 118 19.31 3.53 9.34
C ASP A 118 19.45 4.64 8.29
N THR A 119 20.44 5.50 8.50
CA THR A 119 20.70 6.64 7.60
C THR A 119 21.05 6.21 6.18
N ALA A 120 21.67 5.04 5.98
CA ALA A 120 22.03 4.55 4.65
C ALA A 120 20.78 4.13 3.87
N LEU A 121 19.89 3.36 4.50
CA LEU A 121 18.61 2.99 3.91
C LEU A 121 17.72 4.20 3.65
N ALA A 122 17.58 5.10 4.62
CA ALA A 122 16.76 6.31 4.49
C ALA A 122 17.24 7.18 3.33
N THR A 123 18.55 7.43 3.22
CA THR A 123 19.14 8.22 2.12
C THR A 123 18.92 7.55 0.77
N MET A 124 19.06 6.22 0.70
CA MET A 124 18.82 5.46 -0.52
C MET A 124 17.37 5.61 -1.00
N LEU A 125 16.42 5.38 -0.12
CA LEU A 125 14.99 5.45 -0.42
C LEU A 125 14.56 6.89 -0.72
N GLU A 126 15.07 7.88 0.01
CA GLU A 126 14.77 9.30 -0.22
C GLU A 126 15.30 9.76 -1.58
N LYS A 127 16.53 9.38 -1.94
CA LYS A 127 17.09 9.67 -3.27
C LYS A 127 16.23 9.05 -4.37
N ALA A 128 15.87 7.78 -4.23
CA ALA A 128 15.03 7.09 -5.21
C ALA A 128 13.63 7.71 -5.30
N PHE A 129 13.05 8.13 -4.17
CA PHE A 129 11.78 8.83 -4.12
C PHE A 129 11.82 10.15 -4.87
N VAL A 130 12.82 11.00 -4.61
CA VAL A 130 12.99 12.30 -5.28
C VAL A 130 13.22 12.16 -6.79
N GLN A 131 13.89 11.10 -7.22
CA GLN A 131 14.12 10.81 -8.64
C GLN A 131 12.91 10.14 -9.34
N SER A 132 11.93 9.67 -8.57
CA SER A 132 10.71 9.04 -9.09
C SER A 132 9.60 10.05 -9.38
N THR A 133 8.50 9.58 -9.98
CA THR A 133 7.29 10.38 -10.19
C THR A 133 6.23 10.16 -9.10
N ILE A 134 6.62 9.54 -7.97
CA ILE A 134 5.71 9.32 -6.84
C ILE A 134 5.30 10.68 -6.26
N PRO A 135 4.01 10.90 -5.92
CA PRO A 135 3.53 12.14 -5.33
C PRO A 135 4.31 12.57 -4.07
N THR A 136 4.49 13.87 -3.91
CA THR A 136 5.10 14.47 -2.72
C THR A 136 4.36 14.03 -1.45
N ASN A 137 5.10 13.88 -0.35
CA ASN A 137 4.60 13.43 0.96
C ASN A 137 4.04 12.00 1.02
N LEU A 138 4.02 11.25 -0.09
CA LEU A 138 3.53 9.87 -0.08
C LEU A 138 4.47 8.93 0.68
N ILE A 139 5.77 9.18 0.62
CA ILE A 139 6.78 8.52 1.46
C ILE A 139 7.35 9.55 2.42
N GLN A 140 7.36 9.25 3.71
CA GLN A 140 7.99 10.09 4.73
C GLN A 140 8.94 9.29 5.60
N PHE A 141 10.04 9.93 6.00
CA PHE A 141 11.08 9.32 6.83
C PHE A 141 11.13 9.98 8.20
N ALA A 142 11.05 9.18 9.26
CA ALA A 142 11.15 9.61 10.64
C ALA A 142 12.15 8.73 11.39
N SER A 143 12.67 9.24 12.52
CA SER A 143 13.48 8.46 13.45
C SER A 143 12.71 7.25 13.96
N ASN A 144 13.42 6.21 14.40
CA ASN A 144 12.79 5.01 14.93
C ASN A 144 11.88 5.35 16.12
N ASP A 145 12.35 6.16 17.07
CA ASP A 145 11.58 6.55 18.27
C ASP A 145 10.22 7.24 18.01
N ALA A 146 10.02 7.80 16.81
CA ALA A 146 8.78 8.45 16.41
C ALA A 146 7.60 7.48 16.25
N TYR A 147 7.86 6.18 16.06
CA TYR A 147 6.79 5.22 15.75
C TYR A 147 5.74 5.15 16.87
N GLN A 148 6.15 5.33 18.14
CA GLN A 148 5.22 5.27 19.28
C GLN A 148 4.14 6.33 19.20
N GLN A 149 4.51 7.56 18.81
CA GLN A 149 3.54 8.65 18.62
C GLN A 149 2.71 8.42 17.35
N LEU A 150 3.32 7.94 16.26
CA LEU A 150 2.61 7.66 15.00
C LEU A 150 1.61 6.50 15.13
N LEU A 151 1.86 5.55 16.02
CA LEU A 151 0.94 4.48 16.37
C LEU A 151 -0.34 4.97 17.06
N GLU A 152 -0.41 6.23 17.50
CA GLU A 152 -1.65 6.83 18.01
C GLU A 152 -2.54 7.36 16.88
N SER A 153 -1.95 7.72 15.73
CA SER A 153 -2.66 8.18 14.53
C SER A 153 -3.51 7.08 13.87
N ASP A 154 -4.32 7.42 12.85
CA ASP A 154 -5.14 6.45 12.12
C ASP A 154 -4.35 5.67 11.06
N VAL A 155 -3.23 5.08 11.46
CA VAL A 155 -2.46 4.15 10.60
C VAL A 155 -3.30 2.91 10.32
N ARG A 156 -3.22 2.41 9.09
CA ARG A 156 -4.06 1.29 8.63
C ARG A 156 -3.26 0.02 8.45
N VAL A 157 -1.96 0.10 8.22
CA VAL A 157 -1.03 -1.03 8.17
C VAL A 157 0.17 -0.74 9.06
N LEU A 158 0.66 -1.76 9.77
CA LEU A 158 1.93 -1.71 10.48
C LEU A 158 2.88 -2.75 9.88
N GLY A 159 3.91 -2.26 9.18
CA GLY A 159 5.08 -3.04 8.80
C GLY A 159 6.12 -3.04 9.92
N TYR A 160 6.68 -4.19 10.25
CA TYR A 160 7.74 -4.31 11.25
C TYR A 160 8.87 -5.20 10.72
N VAL A 161 10.12 -4.79 10.93
CA VAL A 161 11.31 -5.60 10.63
C VAL A 161 12.22 -5.58 11.86
N GLY A 162 12.37 -6.71 12.53
CA GLY A 162 13.13 -6.77 13.79
C GLY A 162 12.92 -8.05 14.58
N THR A 163 12.68 -7.93 15.89
CA THR A 163 12.65 -9.09 16.80
C THR A 163 11.23 -9.56 17.15
N PRO A 164 11.01 -10.88 17.35
CA PRO A 164 9.70 -11.40 17.81
C PRO A 164 9.19 -10.79 19.12
N LYS A 165 10.12 -10.34 19.98
CA LYS A 165 9.76 -9.72 21.27
C LYS A 165 9.02 -8.41 21.06
N VAL A 166 9.54 -7.54 20.19
CA VAL A 166 8.95 -6.23 19.90
C VAL A 166 7.72 -6.39 19.02
N GLU A 167 7.74 -7.30 18.04
CA GLU A 167 6.55 -7.68 17.27
C GLU A 167 5.36 -8.03 18.20
N ALA A 168 5.59 -8.89 19.19
CA ALA A 168 4.54 -9.26 20.14
C ALA A 168 4.06 -8.07 20.99
N GLN A 169 4.92 -7.09 21.28
CA GLN A 169 4.54 -5.85 21.95
C GLN A 169 3.66 -4.98 21.05
N LEU A 170 4.07 -4.78 19.79
CA LEU A 170 3.31 -4.04 18.79
C LEU A 170 1.94 -4.67 18.55
N ASN A 171 1.87 -5.99 18.41
CA ASN A 171 0.59 -6.70 18.25
C ASN A 171 -0.36 -6.44 19.43
N ARG A 172 0.14 -6.51 20.67
CA ARG A 172 -0.67 -6.18 21.87
C ARG A 172 -1.07 -4.71 21.93
N GLN A 173 -0.24 -3.79 21.44
CA GLN A 173 -0.56 -2.37 21.37
C GLN A 173 -1.65 -2.11 20.33
N LEU A 174 -1.53 -2.69 19.13
CA LEU A 174 -2.53 -2.61 18.08
C LEU A 174 -3.87 -3.20 18.53
N ALA A 175 -3.87 -4.34 19.21
CA ALA A 175 -5.10 -4.97 19.72
C ALA A 175 -5.86 -4.13 20.76
N LYS A 176 -5.20 -3.16 21.41
CA LYS A 176 -5.82 -2.23 22.37
C LYS A 176 -6.40 -0.98 21.71
N ARG A 177 -6.11 -0.75 20.42
CA ARG A 177 -6.63 0.41 19.69
C ARG A 177 -8.13 0.28 19.50
N HIS A 178 -8.79 1.43 19.48
CA HIS A 178 -10.19 1.55 19.11
C HIS A 178 -10.26 1.90 17.62
N GLY A 179 -11.28 1.40 16.92
CA GLY A 179 -11.45 1.63 15.47
C GLY A 179 -11.08 0.41 14.64
N ALA A 180 -10.66 0.64 13.39
CA ALA A 180 -10.37 -0.44 12.45
C ALA A 180 -9.17 -1.29 12.89
N ILE A 181 -9.26 -2.60 12.66
CA ILE A 181 -8.16 -3.52 12.92
C ILE A 181 -7.01 -3.22 11.94
N VAL A 182 -5.87 -2.84 12.50
CA VAL A 182 -4.62 -2.61 11.76
C VAL A 182 -3.99 -3.96 11.45
N SER A 183 -3.65 -4.26 10.19
CA SER A 183 -2.88 -5.45 9.88
C SER A 183 -1.41 -5.23 10.25
N LEU A 184 -0.86 -6.22 10.94
CA LEU A 184 0.53 -6.30 11.31
C LEU A 184 1.23 -7.23 10.31
N VAL A 185 2.21 -6.69 9.59
CA VAL A 185 3.05 -7.41 8.63
C VAL A 185 4.47 -7.36 9.15
N SER A 186 4.94 -8.47 9.73
CA SER A 186 6.21 -8.49 10.45
C SER A 186 7.19 -9.45 9.82
N GLU A 187 8.42 -8.98 9.63
CA GLU A 187 9.57 -9.80 9.30
C GLU A 187 10.45 -9.92 10.55
N THR A 188 10.39 -11.08 11.20
CA THR A 188 11.16 -11.34 12.43
C THR A 188 12.31 -12.31 12.24
N ASP A 189 12.35 -13.01 11.11
CA ASP A 189 13.52 -13.77 10.67
C ASP A 189 14.29 -12.89 9.68
N THR A 190 15.19 -12.06 10.24
CA THR A 190 16.00 -11.13 9.45
C THR A 190 17.14 -11.81 8.70
N ILE A 191 17.28 -13.14 8.79
CA ILE A 191 18.29 -13.91 8.06
C ILE A 191 17.68 -14.49 6.78
N ASN A 192 16.56 -15.21 6.89
CA ASN A 192 15.93 -15.87 5.74
C ASN A 192 14.84 -15.02 5.08
N THR A 193 14.33 -14.01 5.78
CA THR A 193 13.32 -13.05 5.32
C THR A 193 12.15 -13.68 4.55
N PRO A 194 11.44 -14.67 5.14
CA PRO A 194 10.38 -15.40 4.45
C PRO A 194 9.20 -14.51 4.02
N VAL A 195 8.92 -13.43 4.75
CA VAL A 195 7.81 -12.52 4.44
C VAL A 195 8.19 -11.60 3.28
N ALA A 196 9.44 -11.11 3.25
CA ALA A 196 9.97 -10.34 2.12
C ALA A 196 10.09 -11.16 0.84
N LEU A 197 10.26 -12.48 0.95
CA LEU A 197 10.32 -13.39 -0.20
C LEU A 197 8.94 -13.94 -0.63
N ASP A 198 7.85 -13.54 0.04
CA ASP A 198 6.50 -14.00 -0.31
C ASP A 198 5.98 -13.25 -1.55
N PRO A 199 5.65 -13.96 -2.65
CA PRO A 199 5.05 -13.33 -3.83
C PRO A 199 3.68 -12.70 -3.54
N HIS A 200 2.99 -13.14 -2.48
CA HIS A 200 1.66 -12.64 -2.10
C HIS A 200 1.71 -11.53 -1.04
N LEU A 201 2.89 -10.97 -0.74
CA LEU A 201 3.05 -9.93 0.28
C LEU A 201 2.07 -8.75 0.05
N SER A 202 1.77 -8.40 -1.20
CA SER A 202 0.84 -7.34 -1.59
C SER A 202 -0.57 -7.50 -1.04
N LEU A 203 -1.04 -8.73 -0.88
CA LEU A 203 -2.35 -9.01 -0.29
C LEU A 203 -2.44 -8.59 1.19
N ARG A 204 -1.31 -8.43 1.88
CA ARG A 204 -1.27 -7.97 3.28
C ARG A 204 -1.47 -6.46 3.41
N PHE A 205 -1.37 -5.72 2.30
CA PHE A 205 -1.43 -4.26 2.25
C PHE A 205 -2.68 -3.71 1.55
N ILE A 206 -3.62 -4.57 1.13
CA ILE A 206 -4.87 -4.16 0.47
C ILE A 206 -6.11 -4.34 1.35
N THR A 207 -7.18 -3.68 0.95
CA THR A 207 -8.54 -4.05 1.30
C THR A 207 -9.29 -4.42 0.02
N GLU A 208 -10.15 -5.42 0.10
CA GLU A 208 -11.11 -5.71 -0.95
C GLU A 208 -12.26 -4.70 -0.90
N ARG A 209 -12.78 -4.32 -2.07
CA ARG A 209 -13.92 -3.45 -2.24
C ARG A 209 -14.82 -3.99 -3.34
N THR A 210 -16.13 -3.89 -3.13
CA THR A 210 -17.11 -4.17 -4.17
C THR A 210 -17.75 -2.88 -4.66
N ARG A 211 -17.90 -2.75 -5.97
CA ARG A 211 -18.66 -1.68 -6.61
C ARG A 211 -19.83 -2.30 -7.37
N THR A 212 -21.04 -1.88 -7.00
CA THR A 212 -22.28 -2.26 -7.67
C THR A 212 -22.88 -1.04 -8.35
N ILE A 213 -23.09 -1.11 -9.66
CA ILE A 213 -23.71 -0.03 -10.44
C ILE A 213 -25.01 -0.54 -11.03
N ASN A 214 -26.12 0.08 -10.65
CA ASN A 214 -27.40 -0.16 -11.29
C ASN A 214 -27.43 0.54 -12.65
N ILE A 215 -27.35 -0.25 -13.73
CA ILE A 215 -27.40 0.21 -15.11
C ILE A 215 -28.80 0.08 -15.73
N THR A 216 -29.84 -0.27 -14.97
CA THR A 216 -31.22 -0.39 -15.49
C THR A 216 -31.72 0.90 -16.17
N ALA A 217 -31.19 2.06 -15.78
CA ALA A 217 -31.51 3.35 -16.40
C ALA A 217 -30.75 3.62 -17.73
N VAL A 218 -29.76 2.81 -18.09
CA VAL A 218 -28.96 2.97 -19.34
C VAL A 218 -29.65 2.28 -20.53
N GLY A 219 -30.61 1.40 -20.28
CA GLY A 219 -31.29 0.64 -21.32
C GLY A 219 -32.67 0.18 -20.90
N GLY A 220 -33.61 1.13 -20.77
CA GLY A 220 -34.99 0.79 -21.08
C GLY A 220 -35.00 0.28 -22.52
N ASN A 221 -35.44 -0.96 -22.74
CA ASN A 221 -35.63 -1.51 -24.07
C ASN A 221 -36.46 -0.49 -24.87
N THR A 222 -35.84 0.27 -25.79
CA THR A 222 -36.51 1.36 -26.52
C THR A 222 -37.69 0.81 -27.33
N THR A 223 -37.59 -0.44 -27.76
CA THR A 223 -38.67 -1.22 -28.36
C THR A 223 -39.91 -1.39 -27.45
N LEU A 224 -39.75 -1.38 -26.12
CA LEU A 224 -40.86 -1.39 -25.14
C LEU A 224 -41.50 0.00 -24.96
N LEU A 225 -40.77 1.09 -25.24
CA LEU A 225 -41.31 2.46 -25.25
C LEU A 225 -42.11 2.76 -26.53
N GLU A 226 -41.76 2.12 -27.65
CA GLU A 226 -42.45 2.27 -28.94
C GLU A 226 -43.76 1.49 -29.05
N LEU A 227 -43.98 0.46 -28.22
CA LEU A 227 -45.23 -0.32 -28.19
C LEU A 227 -46.47 0.48 -27.72
N GLY A 228 -46.28 1.72 -27.25
CA GLY A 228 -47.36 2.64 -26.84
C GLY A 228 -47.64 3.79 -27.81
N SER A 229 -46.93 3.90 -28.94
CA SER A 229 -47.05 5.04 -29.86
C SER A 229 -47.82 4.77 -31.16
N GLU A 230 -48.46 3.60 -31.32
CA GLU A 230 -49.48 3.45 -32.37
C GLU A 230 -50.73 4.23 -31.96
N ALA A 231 -50.87 5.40 -32.57
CA ALA A 231 -52.00 6.30 -32.44
C ALA A 231 -53.33 5.58 -32.69
N HIS A 232 -54.24 5.67 -31.72
CA HIS A 232 -55.68 5.68 -31.97
C HIS A 232 -56.13 7.10 -32.32
#